data_AF-A0AAV1AT64-F1
#
_entry.id   AF-A0AAV1AT64-F1
#
_cell.length_a   1.000
_cell.length_b   1.000
_cell.length_c   1.000
_cell.angle_alpha   90.00
_cell.angle_beta   90.00
_cell.angle_gamma   90.00
#
_symmetry.space_group_name_H-M   'P 1'
#
loop_
_entity.id
_entity.type
_entity.pdbx_description
1 polymer ?
#
loop_
_entity_poly.entity_id
_entity_poly.type
_entity_poly.pdbx_seq_one_letter_code
_entity_poly.pdbx_strand_id
1 'polypeptide(L)'
;MITADTTVLFAVLMTAVYAVQSEYIEYNTTHRIVPNKINVHLVPHSHDDVGWLKTVDQYYVGSNNSIRGACVQNVLDSVMSSLLEDQNRKFIYVEMAFFQRWWRQQSKAMKLKVKELVNSGQLEFINGAMSMHDEATPHYIDLIDQTTLGHQFIKDEFGKIPRVGWQIDPFGHSAVQAYLLGAELGFDSLFFARIDYQDRAKRLKEKTLEIVWQGSKSLGSSSQIFTGIFPRHYDPPDGFTFEVHDVSSPIQDDILLFDYNVEERVNDFVSAALAQEPFDSMALFGKWALEGMGEAIEKVDLCLGVFKIKQNGFGFSPNAPPKQTLKND
;
A
#
# COMPACT_ATOMS: atom_id res chain seq x y z
N MET A 1 38.32 -68.12 3.21
CA MET A 1 36.88 -67.76 3.26
C MET A 1 36.59 -67.39 4.70
N ILE A 2 36.24 -66.18 5.12
CA ILE A 2 35.92 -64.90 4.47
C ILE A 2 36.47 -63.86 5.46
N THR A 3 37.42 -63.05 5.05
CA THR A 3 37.80 -61.81 5.75
C THR A 3 37.15 -60.67 4.98
N ALA A 4 36.07 -60.12 5.51
CA ALA A 4 35.39 -58.96 4.96
C ALA A 4 34.96 -58.03 6.11
N ASP A 5 35.93 -57.21 6.51
CA ASP A 5 35.80 -55.76 6.71
C ASP A 5 34.41 -55.23 7.12
N THR A 6 34.07 -55.40 8.39
CA THR A 6 32.91 -54.70 9.01
C THR A 6 33.22 -53.27 9.44
N THR A 7 34.46 -52.79 9.22
CA THR A 7 34.87 -51.44 9.62
C THR A 7 34.65 -50.39 8.52
N VAL A 8 34.50 -50.82 7.26
CA VAL A 8 34.31 -49.89 6.12
C VAL A 8 32.84 -49.47 5.93
N LEU A 9 31.87 -50.21 6.48
CA LEU A 9 30.45 -49.88 6.27
C LEU A 9 29.94 -48.72 7.15
N PHE A 10 30.59 -48.45 8.29
CA PHE A 10 30.22 -47.34 9.18
C PHE A 10 30.84 -45.99 8.77
N ALA A 11 31.94 -46.00 8.01
CA ALA A 11 32.59 -44.78 7.54
C ALA A 11 31.86 -44.14 6.34
N VAL A 12 31.18 -44.93 5.51
CA VAL A 12 30.46 -44.44 4.32
C VAL A 12 29.09 -43.85 4.67
N LEU A 13 28.49 -44.21 5.80
CA LEU A 13 27.22 -43.63 6.27
C LEU A 13 27.37 -42.28 6.99
N MET A 14 28.59 -41.87 7.33
CA MET A 14 28.85 -40.58 8.01
C MET A 14 29.28 -39.45 7.07
N THR A 15 29.43 -39.70 5.76
CA THR A 15 29.90 -38.69 4.78
C THR A 15 28.83 -38.18 3.82
N ALA A 16 27.54 -38.47 4.05
CA ALA A 16 26.45 -37.94 3.23
C ALA A 16 25.28 -37.40 4.05
N VAL A 17 25.50 -37.02 5.32
CA VAL A 17 24.69 -35.96 5.90
C VAL A 17 25.27 -34.66 5.35
N TYR A 18 24.92 -34.34 4.10
CA TYR A 18 24.79 -32.93 3.76
C TYR A 18 23.77 -32.41 4.75
N ALA A 19 24.26 -31.79 5.83
CA ALA A 19 23.44 -30.92 6.63
C ALA A 19 22.98 -29.85 5.65
N VAL A 20 21.80 -30.05 5.07
CA VAL A 20 21.06 -28.96 4.45
C VAL A 20 20.75 -28.04 5.61
N GLN A 21 21.67 -27.12 5.88
CA GLN A 21 21.39 -25.99 6.73
C GLN A 21 20.31 -25.22 6.00
N SER A 22 19.07 -25.36 6.47
CA SER A 22 18.04 -24.38 6.20
C SER A 22 18.53 -23.09 6.86
N GLU A 23 19.23 -22.27 6.08
CA GLU A 23 19.57 -20.92 6.49
C GLU A 23 18.31 -20.07 6.34
N TYR A 24 17.84 -19.53 7.46
CA TYR A 24 16.82 -18.50 7.45
C TYR A 24 17.33 -17.31 6.60
N ILE A 25 16.63 -16.99 5.51
CA ILE A 25 16.96 -15.84 4.67
C ILE A 25 16.38 -14.59 5.33
N GLU A 26 17.25 -13.77 5.92
CA GLU A 26 16.86 -12.46 6.46
C GLU A 26 16.78 -11.44 5.31
N TYR A 27 15.57 -10.94 5.01
CA TYR A 27 15.38 -9.94 3.96
C TYR A 27 15.77 -8.54 4.44
N ASN A 28 16.52 -7.83 3.60
CA ASN A 28 16.78 -6.40 3.83
C ASN A 28 15.55 -5.58 3.43
N THR A 29 14.69 -5.23 4.39
CA THR A 29 13.47 -4.43 4.19
C THR A 29 13.66 -2.92 4.39
N THR A 30 14.87 -2.47 4.74
CA THR A 30 15.15 -1.03 5.03
C THR A 30 14.90 -0.11 3.83
N HIS A 31 13.99 0.85 3.93
CA HIS A 31 13.72 1.77 2.81
C HIS A 31 14.67 2.97 2.84
N ARG A 32 15.14 3.41 1.67
CA ARG A 32 15.85 4.68 1.49
C ARG A 32 15.68 5.18 0.07
N ILE A 33 15.66 6.49 -0.10
CA ILE A 33 15.73 7.12 -1.42
C ILE A 33 17.18 6.99 -1.90
N VAL A 34 17.37 6.47 -3.10
CA VAL A 34 18.67 6.42 -3.78
C VAL A 34 18.67 7.47 -4.89
N PRO A 35 19.51 8.52 -4.81
CA PRO A 35 19.61 9.52 -5.86
C PRO A 35 20.00 8.89 -7.21
N ASN A 36 19.52 9.49 -8.30
CA ASN A 36 19.79 9.06 -9.68
C ASN A 36 19.31 7.65 -10.04
N LYS A 37 18.42 7.05 -9.25
CA LYS A 37 17.69 5.82 -9.57
C LYS A 37 16.19 6.09 -9.54
N ILE A 38 15.44 5.23 -10.23
CA ILE A 38 13.98 5.16 -10.04
C ILE A 38 13.73 4.66 -8.62
N ASN A 39 12.98 5.44 -7.84
CA ASN A 39 12.55 5.07 -6.50
C ASN A 39 11.09 4.63 -6.56
N VAL A 40 10.83 3.38 -6.21
CA VAL A 40 9.49 2.80 -6.23
C VAL A 40 8.94 2.82 -4.80
N HIS A 41 7.86 3.57 -4.59
CA HIS A 41 7.22 3.70 -3.29
C HIS A 41 6.09 2.69 -3.15
N LEU A 42 6.37 1.54 -2.53
CA LEU A 42 5.33 0.57 -2.19
C LEU A 42 4.49 1.14 -1.04
N VAL A 43 3.19 1.30 -1.23
CA VAL A 43 2.27 1.87 -0.23
C VAL A 43 1.14 0.88 0.05
N PRO A 44 1.35 -0.08 0.96
CA PRO A 44 0.33 -1.06 1.31
C PRO A 44 -0.92 -0.39 1.89
N HIS A 45 -2.07 -0.70 1.30
CA HIS A 45 -3.39 -0.21 1.73
C HIS A 45 -4.50 -1.24 1.43
N SER A 46 -5.61 -1.11 2.16
CA SER A 46 -6.89 -1.78 1.84
C SER A 46 -7.93 -0.72 1.58
N HIS A 47 -8.76 -0.94 0.56
CA HIS A 47 -9.94 -0.12 0.33
C HIS A 47 -11.15 -0.81 0.94
N ASP A 48 -11.62 -0.28 2.06
CA ASP A 48 -12.69 -0.88 2.86
C ASP A 48 -13.99 -0.08 2.67
N ASP A 49 -14.82 -0.48 1.71
CA ASP A 49 -16.12 0.17 1.45
C ASP A 49 -17.01 0.16 2.70
N VAL A 50 -17.42 1.36 3.16
CA VAL A 50 -18.35 1.52 4.29
C VAL A 50 -19.80 1.26 3.82
N GLY A 51 -20.03 0.06 3.32
CA GLY A 51 -21.28 -0.39 2.70
C GLY A 51 -21.25 -0.23 1.18
N TRP A 52 -21.51 -1.33 0.46
CA TRP A 52 -21.61 -1.38 -1.00
C TRP A 52 -22.42 -2.62 -1.43
N LEU A 53 -21.75 -3.78 -1.55
CA LEU A 53 -22.42 -5.07 -1.81
C LEU A 53 -22.91 -5.74 -0.52
N LYS A 54 -22.18 -5.54 0.57
CA LYS A 54 -22.56 -5.96 1.92
C LYS A 54 -22.86 -4.73 2.79
N THR A 55 -23.57 -4.94 3.88
CA THR A 55 -23.73 -3.89 4.89
C THR A 55 -22.40 -3.62 5.60
N VAL A 56 -22.28 -2.46 6.26
CA VAL A 56 -21.08 -2.08 7.04
C VAL A 56 -20.72 -3.18 8.04
N ASP A 57 -21.68 -3.67 8.82
CA ASP A 57 -21.37 -4.67 9.85
C ASP A 57 -21.08 -6.05 9.23
N GLN A 58 -21.66 -6.38 8.07
CA GLN A 58 -21.32 -7.61 7.34
C GLN A 58 -19.89 -7.59 6.81
N TYR A 59 -19.44 -6.45 6.24
CA TYR A 59 -18.03 -6.25 5.88
C TYR A 59 -17.13 -6.31 7.11
N TYR A 60 -17.54 -5.70 8.22
CA TYR A 60 -16.72 -5.66 9.44
C TYR A 60 -16.45 -7.06 9.99
N VAL A 61 -17.49 -7.87 10.22
CA VAL A 61 -17.36 -9.20 10.87
C VAL A 61 -17.11 -10.35 9.89
N GLY A 62 -17.04 -10.10 8.59
CA GLY A 62 -16.83 -11.16 7.60
C GLY A 62 -18.04 -12.08 7.37
N SER A 63 -19.26 -11.57 7.58
CA SER A 63 -20.47 -12.37 7.34
C SER A 63 -20.96 -12.23 5.89
N ASN A 64 -21.76 -13.20 5.46
CA ASN A 64 -22.36 -13.26 4.12
C ASN A 64 -21.34 -13.23 2.97
N ASN A 65 -20.23 -13.95 3.14
CA ASN A 65 -19.11 -13.98 2.18
C ASN A 65 -19.45 -14.59 0.82
N SER A 66 -20.62 -15.24 0.66
CA SER A 66 -21.13 -15.63 -0.66
C SER A 66 -21.48 -14.45 -1.58
N ILE A 67 -21.78 -13.28 -1.01
CA ILE A 67 -21.95 -12.03 -1.79
C ILE A 67 -20.58 -11.47 -2.19
N ARG A 68 -19.69 -11.36 -1.20
CA ARG A 68 -18.33 -10.84 -1.36
C ARG A 68 -17.47 -11.34 -0.20
N GLY A 69 -16.41 -12.10 -0.51
CA GLY A 69 -15.37 -12.46 0.47
C GLY A 69 -14.66 -11.21 0.95
N ALA A 70 -14.93 -10.83 2.20
CA ALA A 70 -14.39 -9.62 2.81
C ALA A 70 -14.64 -9.59 4.32
N CYS A 71 -13.61 -9.38 5.12
CA CYS A 71 -13.65 -9.23 6.57
C CYS A 71 -12.66 -8.15 7.04
N VAL A 72 -13.15 -6.94 7.32
CA VAL A 72 -12.30 -5.83 7.75
C VAL A 72 -11.64 -6.09 9.11
N GLN A 73 -12.28 -6.87 9.98
CA GLN A 73 -11.65 -7.30 11.23
C GLN A 73 -10.39 -8.13 10.96
N ASN A 74 -10.43 -9.08 10.02
CA ASN A 74 -9.26 -9.89 9.65
C ASN A 74 -8.17 -9.04 9.00
N VAL A 75 -8.55 -8.05 8.18
CA VAL A 75 -7.61 -7.06 7.63
C VAL A 75 -6.84 -6.39 8.76
N LEU A 76 -7.53 -5.75 9.70
CA LEU A 76 -6.87 -5.02 10.79
C LEU A 76 -6.05 -5.94 11.69
N ASP A 77 -6.58 -7.11 12.08
CA ASP A 77 -5.86 -8.06 12.95
C ASP A 77 -4.55 -8.56 12.30
N SER A 78 -4.59 -8.88 11.00
CA SER A 78 -3.41 -9.34 10.26
C SER A 78 -2.41 -8.23 9.99
N VAL A 79 -2.84 -7.02 9.64
CA VAL A 79 -1.95 -5.85 9.46
C VAL A 79 -1.20 -5.54 10.75
N MET A 80 -1.89 -5.47 11.89
CA MET A 80 -1.22 -5.16 13.17
C MET A 80 -0.18 -6.23 13.51
N SER A 81 -0.50 -7.51 13.27
CA SER A 81 0.44 -8.61 13.50
C SER A 81 1.67 -8.46 12.62
N SER A 82 1.50 -8.23 11.31
CA SER A 82 2.63 -8.09 10.39
C SER A 82 3.47 -6.85 10.62
N LEU A 83 2.86 -5.71 10.97
CA LEU A 83 3.63 -4.51 11.32
C LEU A 83 4.50 -4.72 12.58
N LEU A 84 4.07 -5.55 13.53
CA LEU A 84 4.85 -5.83 14.74
C LEU A 84 6.05 -6.76 14.51
N GLU A 85 6.09 -7.47 13.39
CA GLU A 85 7.18 -8.40 13.05
C GLU A 85 8.39 -7.71 12.42
N ASP A 86 8.19 -6.59 11.70
CA ASP A 86 9.28 -5.82 11.10
C ASP A 86 9.01 -4.31 11.15
N GLN A 87 9.91 -3.58 11.81
CA GLN A 87 9.87 -2.12 11.97
C GLN A 87 9.89 -1.32 10.66
N ASN A 88 10.32 -1.93 9.54
CA ASN A 88 10.37 -1.29 8.24
C ASN A 88 9.06 -1.39 7.46
N ARG A 89 8.14 -2.31 7.85
CA ARG A 89 6.83 -2.46 7.22
C ARG A 89 5.98 -1.22 7.48
N LYS A 90 5.22 -0.82 6.47
CA LYS A 90 4.33 0.33 6.51
C LYS A 90 2.94 -0.04 6.02
N PHE A 91 1.93 0.65 6.54
CA PHE A 91 0.56 0.51 6.13
C PHE A 91 -0.19 1.85 6.29
N ILE A 92 -1.00 2.20 5.30
CA ILE A 92 -1.92 3.34 5.38
C ILE A 92 -3.35 2.84 5.60
N TYR A 93 -4.06 3.43 6.57
CA TYR A 93 -5.47 3.11 6.83
C TYR A 93 -6.36 4.36 6.69
N VAL A 94 -7.57 4.19 6.15
CA VAL A 94 -8.40 5.28 5.64
C VAL A 94 -9.72 5.42 6.41
N GLU A 95 -10.58 4.39 6.43
CA GLU A 95 -11.98 4.51 6.86
C GLU A 95 -12.20 4.38 8.37
N MET A 96 -12.36 5.51 9.07
CA MET A 96 -12.50 5.51 10.53
C MET A 96 -13.76 4.81 11.04
N ALA A 97 -14.80 4.65 10.21
CA ALA A 97 -15.98 3.86 10.58
C ALA A 97 -15.63 2.42 10.97
N PHE A 98 -14.68 1.79 10.25
CA PHE A 98 -14.23 0.44 10.57
C PHE A 98 -13.17 0.43 11.66
N PHE A 99 -12.17 1.32 11.57
CA PHE A 99 -11.11 1.37 12.56
C PHE A 99 -11.66 1.61 13.98
N GLN A 100 -12.64 2.50 14.15
CA GLN A 100 -13.25 2.74 15.44
C GLN A 100 -14.04 1.52 15.97
N ARG A 101 -14.71 0.76 15.08
CA ARG A 101 -15.38 -0.50 15.47
C ARG A 101 -14.36 -1.49 16.02
N TRP A 102 -13.27 -1.69 15.28
CA TRP A 102 -12.15 -2.52 15.67
C TRP A 102 -11.50 -2.06 16.98
N TRP A 103 -11.19 -0.78 17.09
CA TRP A 103 -10.55 -0.17 18.26
C TRP A 103 -11.31 -0.42 19.56
N ARG A 104 -12.65 -0.36 19.54
CA ARG A 104 -13.47 -0.61 20.74
C ARG A 104 -13.37 -2.05 21.25
N GLN A 105 -13.02 -3.00 20.39
CA GLN A 105 -12.91 -4.41 20.72
C GLN A 105 -11.51 -4.80 21.20
N GLN A 106 -10.52 -3.92 21.05
CA GLN A 106 -9.13 -4.24 21.37
C GLN A 106 -8.81 -4.20 22.86
N SER A 107 -7.95 -5.12 23.29
CA SER A 107 -7.38 -5.12 24.63
C SER A 107 -6.49 -3.90 24.86
N LYS A 108 -6.30 -3.50 26.13
CA LYS A 108 -5.37 -2.40 26.48
C LYS A 108 -3.96 -2.63 25.94
N ALA A 109 -3.49 -3.88 25.96
CA ALA A 109 -2.17 -4.24 25.44
C ALA A 109 -2.07 -4.03 23.92
N MET A 110 -3.09 -4.45 23.17
CA MET A 110 -3.12 -4.21 21.72
C MET A 110 -3.21 -2.71 21.40
N LYS A 111 -4.05 -1.96 22.13
CA LYS A 111 -4.13 -0.50 21.97
C LYS A 111 -2.79 0.21 22.16
N LEU A 112 -1.98 -0.21 23.13
CA LEU A 112 -0.64 0.33 23.34
C LEU A 112 0.28 0.04 22.14
N LYS A 113 0.30 -1.20 21.66
CA LYS A 113 1.08 -1.60 20.48
C LYS A 113 0.69 -0.80 19.23
N VAL A 114 -0.60 -0.61 18.98
CA VAL A 114 -1.07 0.21 17.86
C VAL A 114 -0.62 1.66 18.00
N LYS A 115 -0.68 2.23 19.21
CA LYS A 115 -0.15 3.59 19.46
C LYS A 115 1.35 3.66 19.18
N GLU A 116 2.12 2.63 19.49
CA GLU A 116 3.53 2.53 19.13
C GLU A 116 3.73 2.51 17.61
N LEU A 117 2.99 1.68 16.87
CA LEU A 117 3.03 1.63 15.39
C LEU A 117 2.68 2.97 14.73
N VAL A 118 1.70 3.69 15.29
CA VAL A 118 1.32 5.04 14.81
C VAL A 118 2.38 6.08 15.16
N ASN A 119 3.07 5.92 16.29
CA ASN A 119 4.14 6.83 16.70
C ASN A 119 5.44 6.60 15.92
N SER A 120 5.75 5.35 15.57
CA SER A 120 6.90 5.00 14.72
C SER A 120 6.66 5.34 13.24
N GLY A 121 5.41 5.57 12.84
CA GLY A 121 5.04 5.82 11.44
C GLY A 121 5.03 4.55 10.59
N GLN A 122 4.87 3.38 11.23
CA GLN A 122 4.57 2.12 10.54
C GLN A 122 3.10 2.05 10.14
N LEU A 123 2.20 2.53 11.00
CA LEU A 123 0.80 2.73 10.66
C LEU A 123 0.52 4.22 10.51
N GLU A 124 -0.01 4.63 9.36
CA GLU A 124 -0.37 6.02 9.10
C GLU A 124 -1.86 6.14 8.74
N PHE A 125 -2.55 7.10 9.36
CA PHE A 125 -3.91 7.45 8.98
C PHE A 125 -3.90 8.54 7.92
N ILE A 126 -4.46 8.24 6.74
CA ILE A 126 -4.65 9.20 5.64
C ILE A 126 -6.13 9.31 5.33
N ASN A 127 -6.56 10.42 4.73
CA ASN A 127 -7.94 10.89 4.68
C ASN A 127 -8.53 11.05 6.10
N GLY A 128 -8.74 9.95 6.82
CA GLY A 128 -9.04 9.92 8.25
C GLY A 128 -10.48 10.28 8.59
N ALA A 129 -11.34 10.40 7.58
CA ALA A 129 -12.76 10.63 7.77
C ALA A 129 -13.51 9.32 8.12
N MET A 130 -14.80 9.41 8.45
CA MET A 130 -15.61 8.21 8.73
C MET A 130 -15.67 7.26 7.53
N SER A 131 -15.79 7.80 6.32
CA SER A 131 -15.69 7.07 5.06
C SER A 131 -14.94 7.89 4.02
N MET A 132 -14.44 7.23 2.98
CA MET A 132 -14.11 7.91 1.73
C MET A 132 -15.41 8.34 1.05
N HIS A 133 -15.77 9.62 1.17
CA HIS A 133 -17.07 10.14 0.73
C HIS A 133 -17.17 10.30 -0.79
N ASP A 134 -18.39 10.25 -1.32
CA ASP A 134 -18.68 10.73 -2.67
C ASP A 134 -18.42 12.23 -2.79
N GLU A 135 -18.10 12.70 -4.00
CA GLU A 135 -17.80 14.11 -4.27
C GLU A 135 -18.86 14.81 -5.13
N ALA A 136 -19.85 14.06 -5.66
CA ALA A 136 -20.87 14.60 -6.54
C ALA A 136 -22.18 14.96 -5.81
N THR A 137 -22.64 14.10 -4.91
CA THR A 137 -23.97 14.18 -4.30
C THR A 137 -24.03 14.76 -2.88
N PRO A 138 -22.98 14.70 -2.03
CA PRO A 138 -23.06 15.24 -0.68
C PRO A 138 -23.04 16.77 -0.63
N HIS A 139 -23.63 17.31 0.44
CA HIS A 139 -23.45 18.72 0.77
C HIS A 139 -22.13 18.90 1.55
N TYR A 140 -21.45 20.04 1.36
CA TYR A 140 -20.15 20.29 2.00
C TYR A 140 -20.21 20.27 3.54
N ILE A 141 -21.38 20.55 4.14
CA ILE A 141 -21.59 20.43 5.59
C ILE A 141 -21.41 18.97 6.02
N ASP A 142 -22.03 18.03 5.32
CA ASP A 142 -21.93 16.60 5.64
C ASP A 142 -20.49 16.09 5.45
N LEU A 143 -19.80 16.62 4.43
CA LEU A 143 -18.38 16.33 4.20
C LEU A 143 -17.51 16.79 5.37
N ILE A 144 -17.75 18.00 5.88
CA ILE A 144 -17.05 18.54 7.06
C ILE A 144 -17.39 17.71 8.30
N ASP A 145 -18.66 17.41 8.55
CA ASP A 145 -19.11 16.70 9.74
C ASP A 145 -18.50 15.29 9.82
N GLN A 146 -18.59 14.51 8.74
CA GLN A 146 -18.06 13.15 8.72
C GLN A 146 -16.53 13.11 8.77
N THR A 147 -15.85 14.13 8.19
CA THR A 147 -14.40 14.28 8.30
C THR A 147 -13.98 14.63 9.73
N THR A 148 -14.69 15.59 10.34
CA THR A 148 -14.43 16.06 11.71
C THR A 148 -14.58 14.91 12.70
N LEU A 149 -15.61 14.06 12.55
CA LEU A 149 -15.83 12.93 13.45
C LEU A 149 -14.66 11.92 13.43
N GLY A 150 -14.12 11.64 12.24
CA GLY A 150 -12.95 10.76 12.10
C GLY A 150 -11.67 11.40 12.62
N HIS A 151 -11.41 12.67 12.25
CA HIS A 151 -10.21 13.41 12.67
C HIS A 151 -10.16 13.63 14.18
N GLN A 152 -11.30 13.91 14.81
CA GLN A 152 -11.39 14.09 16.25
C GLN A 152 -10.98 12.80 16.99
N PHE A 153 -11.46 11.64 16.53
CA PHE A 153 -11.04 10.36 17.08
C PHE A 153 -9.53 10.13 16.92
N ILE A 154 -8.97 10.39 15.73
CA ILE A 154 -7.52 10.22 15.48
C ILE A 154 -6.70 11.12 16.41
N LYS A 155 -7.12 12.37 16.57
CA LYS A 155 -6.46 13.35 17.42
C LYS A 155 -6.52 12.94 18.90
N ASP A 156 -7.68 12.52 19.38
CA ASP A 156 -7.87 12.17 20.80
C ASP A 156 -7.14 10.88 21.19
N GLU A 157 -7.15 9.87 20.33
CA GLU A 157 -6.54 8.58 20.64
C GLU A 157 -5.04 8.53 20.34
N PHE A 158 -4.59 9.19 19.28
CA PHE A 158 -3.23 9.05 18.76
C PHE A 158 -2.43 10.35 18.74
N GLY A 159 -3.07 11.51 18.99
CA GLY A 159 -2.39 12.81 18.90
C GLY A 159 -1.88 13.12 17.49
N LYS A 160 -2.47 12.52 16.45
CA LYS A 160 -2.09 12.70 15.05
C LYS A 160 -3.10 13.55 14.29
N ILE A 161 -2.64 14.16 13.20
CA ILE A 161 -3.44 14.93 12.26
C ILE A 161 -3.09 14.41 10.86
N PRO A 162 -4.04 13.79 10.12
CA PRO A 162 -3.78 13.32 8.76
C PRO A 162 -3.30 14.46 7.84
N ARG A 163 -2.39 14.14 6.91
CA ARG A 163 -1.75 15.13 6.01
C ARG A 163 -2.00 14.86 4.52
N VAL A 164 -2.65 13.74 4.20
CA VAL A 164 -2.84 13.26 2.83
C VAL A 164 -4.31 12.93 2.63
N GLY A 165 -4.93 13.51 1.60
CA GLY A 165 -6.24 13.12 1.11
C GLY A 165 -6.15 11.86 0.24
N TRP A 166 -7.07 10.92 0.45
CA TRP A 166 -7.11 9.65 -0.27
C TRP A 166 -8.52 9.40 -0.80
N GLN A 167 -8.73 9.70 -2.08
CA GLN A 167 -10.02 9.64 -2.77
C GLN A 167 -9.90 8.72 -4.00
N ILE A 168 -9.48 7.49 -3.77
CA ILE A 168 -9.14 6.57 -4.87
C ILE A 168 -10.36 6.05 -5.64
N ASP A 169 -11.54 5.99 -5.02
CA ASP A 169 -12.73 5.36 -5.59
C ASP A 169 -13.96 6.24 -5.90
N PRO A 170 -14.09 7.52 -5.47
CA PRO A 170 -15.19 8.39 -5.91
C PRO A 170 -15.23 8.57 -7.43
N PHE A 171 -16.44 8.70 -7.98
CA PHE A 171 -16.67 8.77 -9.42
C PHE A 171 -16.56 10.19 -9.99
N GLY A 172 -15.32 10.69 -10.02
CA GLY A 172 -15.01 12.07 -10.37
C GLY A 172 -14.77 12.92 -9.13
N HIS A 173 -14.14 14.09 -9.31
CA HIS A 173 -13.61 14.88 -8.20
C HIS A 173 -14.08 16.33 -8.27
N SER A 174 -14.46 16.88 -7.12
CA SER A 174 -15.03 18.22 -7.00
C SER A 174 -13.97 19.27 -6.69
N ALA A 175 -14.19 20.51 -7.13
CA ALA A 175 -13.37 21.64 -6.75
C ALA A 175 -13.32 21.84 -5.22
N VAL A 176 -14.45 21.59 -4.54
CA VAL A 176 -14.60 21.67 -3.08
C VAL A 176 -13.73 20.65 -2.36
N GLN A 177 -13.57 19.44 -2.92
CA GLN A 177 -12.65 18.45 -2.34
C GLN A 177 -11.21 18.95 -2.32
N ALA A 178 -10.77 19.62 -3.38
CA ALA A 178 -9.39 20.10 -3.49
C ALA A 178 -9.08 21.23 -2.49
N TYR A 179 -9.90 22.28 -2.50
CA TYR A 179 -9.61 23.46 -1.68
C TYR A 179 -10.11 23.28 -0.23
N LEU A 180 -11.36 22.83 -0.01
CA LEU A 180 -11.97 22.81 1.32
C LEU A 180 -11.62 21.54 2.10
N LEU A 181 -11.89 20.36 1.51
CA LEU A 181 -11.61 19.06 2.13
C LEU A 181 -10.19 18.54 1.81
N GLY A 182 -9.32 19.44 1.36
CA GLY A 182 -7.92 19.20 1.05
C GLY A 182 -7.07 20.27 1.71
N ALA A 183 -6.85 21.38 1.00
CA ALA A 183 -5.97 22.45 1.47
C ALA A 183 -6.39 23.05 2.82
N GLU A 184 -7.67 23.43 3.01
CA GLU A 184 -8.15 24.05 4.26
C GLU A 184 -8.19 23.07 5.45
N LEU A 185 -8.27 21.76 5.22
CA LEU A 185 -8.05 20.77 6.29
C LEU A 185 -6.60 20.70 6.76
N GLY A 186 -5.67 21.26 5.97
CA GLY A 186 -4.24 21.19 6.21
C GLY A 186 -3.56 19.97 5.57
N PHE A 187 -4.17 19.36 4.54
CA PHE A 187 -3.50 18.34 3.74
C PHE A 187 -2.45 18.96 2.82
N ASP A 188 -1.33 18.27 2.70
CA ASP A 188 -0.24 18.61 1.78
C ASP A 188 -0.49 18.06 0.37
N SER A 189 -1.22 16.94 0.28
CA SER A 189 -1.46 16.24 -0.98
C SER A 189 -2.82 15.54 -1.01
N LEU A 190 -3.32 15.32 -2.23
CA LEU A 190 -4.54 14.58 -2.53
C LEU A 190 -4.24 13.56 -3.63
N PHE A 191 -4.67 12.32 -3.43
CA PHE A 191 -4.48 11.25 -4.40
C PHE A 191 -5.80 10.62 -4.79
N PHE A 192 -5.98 10.36 -6.09
CA PHE A 192 -7.16 9.70 -6.61
C PHE A 192 -6.88 8.92 -7.89
N ALA A 193 -7.74 7.94 -8.19
CA ALA A 193 -7.58 7.13 -9.40
C ALA A 193 -8.54 7.53 -10.52
N ARG A 194 -9.78 7.93 -10.23
CA ARG A 194 -10.85 8.01 -11.22
C ARG A 194 -10.96 9.38 -11.89
N ILE A 195 -10.53 9.46 -13.15
CA ILE A 195 -10.78 10.59 -14.06
C ILE A 195 -11.33 10.09 -15.39
N ASP A 196 -11.87 11.00 -16.19
CA ASP A 196 -12.29 10.71 -17.56
C ASP A 196 -11.14 10.05 -18.36
N TYR A 197 -11.49 9.05 -19.17
CA TYR A 197 -10.49 8.26 -19.90
C TYR A 197 -9.76 9.06 -20.98
N GLN A 198 -10.40 10.06 -21.59
CA GLN A 198 -9.77 10.96 -22.56
C GLN A 198 -8.79 11.90 -21.85
N ASP A 199 -9.19 12.44 -20.69
CA ASP A 199 -8.30 13.25 -19.85
C ASP A 199 -7.08 12.43 -19.39
N ARG A 200 -7.29 11.18 -18.96
CA ARG A 200 -6.18 10.28 -18.60
C ARG A 200 -5.21 10.05 -19.76
N ALA A 201 -5.72 9.70 -20.95
CA ALA A 201 -4.89 9.48 -22.13
C ALA A 201 -4.07 10.73 -22.48
N LYS A 202 -4.68 11.92 -22.36
CA LYS A 202 -4.01 13.21 -22.56
C LYS A 202 -2.92 13.43 -21.51
N ARG A 203 -3.22 13.26 -20.21
CA ARG A 203 -2.27 13.47 -19.11
C ARG A 203 -1.11 12.50 -19.11
N LEU A 204 -1.33 11.25 -19.51
CA LEU A 204 -0.27 10.26 -19.73
C LEU A 204 0.70 10.74 -20.81
N LYS A 205 0.18 11.26 -21.93
CA LYS A 205 0.98 11.78 -23.05
C LYS A 205 1.72 13.07 -22.68
N GLU A 206 1.05 13.96 -21.94
CA GLU A 206 1.57 15.27 -21.56
C GLU A 206 2.40 15.27 -20.26
N LYS A 207 2.44 14.14 -19.55
CA LYS A 207 3.08 13.99 -18.23
C LYS A 207 2.50 14.93 -17.16
N THR A 208 1.18 15.02 -17.10
CA THR A 208 0.43 15.94 -16.23
C THR A 208 -0.55 15.21 -15.28
N LEU A 209 -0.18 14.00 -14.86
CA LEU A 209 -0.89 13.26 -13.79
C LEU A 209 -0.58 13.81 -12.39
N GLU A 210 0.49 14.58 -12.24
CA GLU A 210 0.81 15.30 -11.01
C GLU A 210 0.64 16.79 -11.26
N ILE A 211 -0.22 17.44 -10.48
CA ILE A 211 -0.53 18.87 -10.63
C ILE A 211 -0.57 19.57 -9.28
N VAL A 212 -0.48 20.90 -9.30
CA VAL A 212 -0.92 21.73 -8.18
C VAL A 212 -2.33 22.21 -8.48
N TRP A 213 -3.31 21.72 -7.75
CA TRP A 213 -4.72 21.99 -8.01
C TRP A 213 -5.21 23.19 -7.19
N GLN A 214 -5.61 24.26 -7.89
CA GLN A 214 -6.28 25.43 -7.32
C GLN A 214 -7.79 25.27 -7.45
N GLY A 215 -8.42 24.65 -6.45
CA GLY A 215 -9.86 24.35 -6.47
C GLY A 215 -10.76 25.57 -6.23
N SER A 216 -10.25 26.66 -5.66
CA SER A 216 -11.04 27.85 -5.35
C SER A 216 -10.65 29.04 -6.21
N LYS A 217 -11.61 29.59 -6.96
CA LYS A 217 -11.41 30.84 -7.72
C LYS A 217 -11.16 32.05 -6.79
N SER A 218 -11.72 32.01 -5.58
CA SER A 218 -11.62 33.11 -4.60
C SER A 218 -10.31 33.08 -3.81
N LEU A 219 -9.83 31.88 -3.45
CA LEU A 219 -8.61 31.71 -2.65
C LEU A 219 -7.36 31.51 -3.52
N GLY A 220 -7.52 30.97 -4.73
CA GLY A 220 -6.41 30.75 -5.66
C GLY A 220 -5.28 29.94 -5.03
N SER A 221 -4.06 30.46 -5.11
CA SER A 221 -2.86 29.78 -4.60
C SER A 221 -2.77 29.70 -3.07
N SER A 222 -3.59 30.44 -2.31
CA SER A 222 -3.59 30.30 -0.85
C SER A 222 -4.28 29.02 -0.37
N SER A 223 -5.07 28.37 -1.24
CA SER A 223 -5.81 27.13 -0.95
C SER A 223 -5.62 26.15 -2.11
N GLN A 224 -4.35 25.83 -2.36
CA GLN A 224 -3.93 24.89 -3.41
C GLN A 224 -3.35 23.63 -2.80
N ILE A 225 -3.50 22.50 -3.48
CA ILE A 225 -3.04 21.20 -2.99
C ILE A 225 -2.25 20.47 -4.08
N PHE A 226 -1.18 19.77 -3.71
CA PHE A 226 -0.55 18.84 -4.65
C PHE A 226 -1.50 17.68 -4.92
N THR A 227 -1.70 17.34 -6.18
CA THR A 227 -2.63 16.29 -6.58
C THR A 227 -1.94 15.28 -7.46
N GLY A 228 -1.93 14.02 -7.01
CA GLY A 228 -1.44 12.89 -7.78
C GLY A 228 -2.59 12.04 -8.31
N ILE A 229 -2.66 11.90 -9.62
CA ILE A 229 -3.65 11.08 -10.31
C ILE A 229 -2.99 9.76 -10.68
N PHE A 230 -3.59 8.64 -10.29
CA PHE A 230 -2.98 7.34 -10.60
C PHE A 230 -2.97 7.07 -12.11
N PRO A 231 -1.93 6.43 -12.66
CA PRO A 231 -1.82 6.20 -14.10
C PRO A 231 -2.85 5.19 -14.65
N ARG A 232 -3.38 4.30 -13.81
CA ARG A 232 -4.48 3.38 -14.14
C ARG A 232 -5.54 3.39 -13.04
N HIS A 233 -5.56 2.33 -12.25
CA HIS A 233 -6.46 2.12 -11.13
C HIS A 233 -5.66 2.21 -9.83
N TYR A 234 -6.33 2.00 -8.70
CA TYR A 234 -5.70 1.87 -7.41
C TYR A 234 -5.40 0.41 -7.06
N ASP A 235 -5.28 -0.49 -8.04
CA ASP A 235 -4.79 -1.86 -7.85
C ASP A 235 -3.27 -1.92 -8.06
N PRO A 236 -2.55 -2.91 -7.49
CA PRO A 236 -1.15 -3.12 -7.84
C PRO A 236 -0.98 -3.45 -9.34
N PRO A 237 0.25 -3.35 -9.88
CA PRO A 237 0.54 -3.86 -11.21
C PRO A 237 0.20 -5.33 -11.37
N ASP A 238 -0.14 -5.71 -12.60
CA ASP A 238 -0.55 -7.06 -12.97
C ASP A 238 0.53 -8.07 -12.51
N GLY A 239 0.09 -9.15 -11.85
CA GLY A 239 0.97 -10.17 -11.28
C GLY A 239 1.53 -9.85 -9.90
N PHE A 240 1.18 -8.72 -9.28
CA PHE A 240 1.60 -8.35 -7.93
C PHE A 240 0.39 -8.16 -7.01
N THR A 241 -0.57 -9.08 -6.98
CA THR A 241 -1.79 -8.94 -6.15
C THR A 241 -1.71 -9.69 -4.81
N PHE A 242 -0.80 -10.65 -4.63
CA PHE A 242 -0.37 -11.31 -3.38
C PHE A 242 -1.42 -11.73 -2.31
N GLU A 243 -2.71 -11.65 -2.60
CA GLU A 243 -3.81 -12.09 -1.76
C GLU A 243 -3.75 -13.58 -1.44
N VAL A 244 -4.41 -13.98 -0.35
CA VAL A 244 -4.48 -15.39 0.11
C VAL A 244 -5.04 -16.32 -0.96
N HIS A 245 -5.92 -15.82 -1.83
CA HIS A 245 -6.55 -16.58 -2.91
C HIS A 245 -6.12 -16.12 -4.30
N ASP A 246 -5.03 -15.36 -4.40
CA ASP A 246 -4.50 -14.96 -5.70
C ASP A 246 -3.95 -16.16 -6.46
N VAL A 247 -4.14 -16.15 -7.78
CA VAL A 247 -3.65 -17.22 -8.66
C VAL A 247 -2.21 -16.99 -9.11
N SER A 248 -1.63 -15.82 -8.83
CA SER A 248 -0.25 -15.53 -9.21
C SER A 248 0.71 -16.39 -8.39
N SER A 249 1.76 -16.88 -9.05
CA SER A 249 2.81 -17.62 -8.36
C SER A 249 3.42 -16.76 -7.25
N PRO A 250 3.63 -17.33 -6.04
CA PRO A 250 4.44 -16.66 -5.04
C PRO A 250 5.86 -16.47 -5.59
N ILE A 251 6.60 -15.54 -5.00
CA ILE A 251 8.04 -15.50 -5.29
C ILE A 251 8.66 -16.68 -4.54
N GLN A 252 9.28 -17.58 -5.30
CA GLN A 252 9.95 -18.78 -4.81
C GLN A 252 11.45 -18.54 -4.96
N ASP A 253 12.14 -18.43 -3.83
CA ASP A 253 13.56 -18.09 -3.75
C ASP A 253 14.42 -19.15 -3.06
N ASP A 254 13.82 -20.28 -2.65
CA ASP A 254 14.55 -21.45 -2.17
C ASP A 254 15.01 -22.30 -3.36
N ILE A 255 16.32 -22.24 -3.64
CA ILE A 255 17.00 -22.96 -4.72
C ILE A 255 16.89 -24.49 -4.62
N LEU A 256 16.43 -25.03 -3.49
CA LEU A 256 16.24 -26.47 -3.27
C LEU A 256 14.83 -26.95 -3.63
N LEU A 257 13.89 -26.05 -3.86
CA LEU A 257 12.54 -26.38 -4.31
C LEU A 257 12.41 -26.17 -5.82
N PHE A 258 11.41 -26.82 -6.41
CA PHE A 258 11.05 -26.55 -7.80
C PHE A 258 10.41 -25.17 -7.95
N ASP A 259 10.33 -24.71 -9.20
CA ASP A 259 9.66 -23.48 -9.59
C ASP A 259 10.31 -22.18 -9.06
N TYR A 260 11.63 -22.20 -8.85
CA TYR A 260 12.43 -21.00 -8.55
C TYR A 260 12.23 -19.91 -9.63
N ASN A 261 11.79 -18.73 -9.20
CA ASN A 261 11.32 -17.69 -10.13
C ASN A 261 11.84 -16.27 -9.81
N VAL A 262 12.79 -16.10 -8.89
CA VAL A 262 13.32 -14.79 -8.50
C VAL A 262 13.71 -13.90 -9.69
N GLU A 263 14.43 -14.43 -10.68
CA GLU A 263 14.87 -13.62 -11.81
C GLU A 263 13.70 -13.08 -12.64
N GLU A 264 12.72 -13.93 -12.94
CA GLU A 264 11.49 -13.56 -13.66
C GLU A 264 10.73 -12.49 -12.89
N ARG A 265 10.46 -12.73 -11.61
CA ARG A 265 9.70 -11.81 -10.74
C ARG A 265 10.39 -10.46 -10.58
N VAL A 266 11.73 -10.45 -10.58
CA VAL A 266 12.48 -9.18 -10.56
C VAL A 266 12.32 -8.42 -11.87
N ASN A 267 12.43 -9.12 -13.00
CA ASN A 267 12.31 -8.50 -14.32
C ASN A 267 10.87 -7.97 -14.56
N ASP A 268 9.84 -8.67 -14.07
CA ASP A 268 8.45 -8.22 -14.10
C ASP A 268 8.26 -6.89 -13.37
N PHE A 269 8.78 -6.78 -12.15
CA PHE A 269 8.66 -5.57 -11.35
C PHE A 269 9.42 -4.40 -11.96
N VAL A 270 10.64 -4.63 -12.45
CA VAL A 270 11.41 -3.59 -13.15
C VAL A 270 10.65 -3.13 -14.39
N SER A 271 10.05 -4.05 -15.15
CA SER A 271 9.23 -3.71 -16.32
C SER A 271 8.00 -2.89 -15.93
N ALA A 272 7.31 -3.28 -14.86
CA ALA A 272 6.16 -2.52 -14.32
C ALA A 272 6.56 -1.12 -13.85
N ALA A 273 7.70 -0.98 -13.16
CA ALA A 273 8.22 0.31 -12.71
C ALA A 273 8.62 1.20 -13.89
N LEU A 274 9.32 0.66 -14.89
CA LEU A 274 9.71 1.40 -16.09
C LEU A 274 8.51 1.83 -16.94
N ALA A 275 7.45 1.03 -16.99
CA ALA A 275 6.21 1.40 -17.66
C ALA A 275 5.50 2.60 -16.95
N GLN A 276 5.79 2.81 -15.67
CA GLN A 276 5.26 3.93 -14.86
C GLN A 276 6.26 5.09 -14.69
N GLU A 277 7.51 4.94 -15.14
CA GLU A 277 8.59 5.94 -14.99
C GLU A 277 8.37 7.30 -15.65
N PRO A 278 7.50 7.53 -16.66
CA PRO A 278 7.35 8.88 -17.20
C PRO A 278 6.82 9.93 -16.20
N PHE A 279 6.51 9.54 -14.95
CA PHE A 279 6.02 10.38 -13.85
C PHE A 279 7.06 10.47 -12.72
N ASP A 280 7.30 11.69 -12.22
CA ASP A 280 8.45 12.01 -11.38
C ASP A 280 8.49 11.33 -10.00
N SER A 281 7.37 10.78 -9.49
CA SER A 281 7.35 10.42 -8.06
C SER A 281 6.47 9.27 -7.57
N MET A 282 5.72 8.54 -8.40
CA MET A 282 4.78 7.58 -7.79
C MET A 282 4.43 6.33 -8.61
N ALA A 283 5.07 5.22 -8.22
CA ALA A 283 4.60 3.87 -8.53
C ALA A 283 3.96 3.28 -7.28
N LEU A 284 2.63 3.35 -7.20
CA LEU A 284 1.84 2.82 -6.10
C LEU A 284 1.57 1.33 -6.30
N PHE A 285 1.74 0.57 -5.22
CA PHE A 285 1.40 -0.84 -5.13
C PHE A 285 0.39 -1.04 -4.00
N GLY A 286 -0.76 -1.64 -4.32
CA GLY A 286 -1.92 -1.85 -3.45
C GLY A 286 -3.10 -1.16 -4.09
N LYS A 287 -4.27 -1.73 -4.31
CA LYS A 287 -5.20 -2.55 -3.54
C LYS A 287 -4.72 -3.94 -3.15
N TRP A 288 -4.69 -4.16 -1.85
CA TRP A 288 -4.62 -5.49 -1.27
C TRP A 288 -5.94 -5.69 -0.51
N ALA A 289 -6.65 -6.76 -0.81
CA ALA A 289 -8.02 -7.01 -0.44
C ALA A 289 -8.19 -7.42 1.03
N LEU A 290 -9.25 -6.88 1.64
CA LEU A 290 -10.36 -7.46 2.39
C LEU A 290 -10.21 -8.75 3.25
N GLU A 291 -9.23 -9.65 3.08
CA GLU A 291 -8.98 -10.81 3.96
C GLU A 291 -7.48 -11.20 3.98
N GLY A 292 -6.81 -11.16 5.14
CA GLY A 292 -5.48 -11.76 5.31
C GLY A 292 -4.28 -10.95 4.80
N MET A 293 -4.29 -9.63 4.96
CA MET A 293 -3.24 -8.72 4.48
C MET A 293 -1.84 -8.98 5.04
N GLY A 294 -1.73 -9.67 6.17
CA GLY A 294 -0.43 -9.95 6.77
C GLY A 294 0.50 -10.76 5.85
N GLU A 295 -0.06 -11.75 5.14
CA GLU A 295 0.68 -12.54 4.15
C GLU A 295 1.09 -11.70 2.93
N ALA A 296 0.26 -10.73 2.54
CA ALA A 296 0.58 -9.83 1.44
C ALA A 296 1.78 -8.92 1.80
N ILE A 297 1.83 -8.39 3.02
CA ILE A 297 2.95 -7.58 3.51
C ILE A 297 4.25 -8.41 3.54
N GLU A 298 4.19 -9.67 3.98
CA GLU A 298 5.35 -10.56 3.97
C GLU A 298 5.88 -10.83 2.54
N LYS A 299 4.98 -11.07 1.58
CA LYS A 299 5.36 -11.25 0.16
C LYS A 299 5.98 -9.98 -0.43
N VAL A 300 5.63 -8.79 0.09
CA VAL A 300 6.27 -7.51 -0.26
C VAL A 300 7.69 -7.43 0.31
N ASP A 301 7.97 -7.99 1.49
CA ASP A 301 9.34 -8.04 2.00
C ASP A 301 10.22 -8.92 1.13
N LEU A 302 9.68 -10.05 0.69
CA LEU A 302 10.37 -10.98 -0.20
C LEU A 302 10.67 -10.32 -1.56
N CYS A 303 9.71 -9.56 -2.10
CA CYS A 303 9.97 -8.63 -3.21
C CYS A 303 11.18 -7.72 -2.89
N LEU A 304 11.07 -6.89 -1.85
CA LEU A 304 12.06 -5.85 -1.52
C LEU A 304 13.47 -6.41 -1.27
N GLY A 305 13.57 -7.52 -0.55
CA GLY A 305 14.83 -8.18 -0.24
C GLY A 305 15.51 -8.70 -1.49
N VAL A 306 14.76 -9.43 -2.34
CA VAL A 306 15.24 -9.95 -3.61
C VAL A 306 15.67 -8.81 -4.57
N PHE A 307 14.92 -7.71 -4.63
CA PHE A 307 15.26 -6.55 -5.47
C PHE A 307 16.60 -5.90 -5.10
N LYS A 308 16.89 -5.78 -3.81
CA LYS A 308 18.14 -5.16 -3.33
C LYS A 308 19.36 -6.04 -3.60
N ILE A 309 19.21 -7.37 -3.55
CA ILE A 309 20.29 -8.31 -3.86
C ILE A 309 20.74 -8.13 -5.32
N LYS A 310 19.81 -7.94 -6.28
CA LYS A 310 20.12 -7.75 -7.71
C LYS A 310 20.66 -6.35 -8.05
N GLN A 311 20.26 -5.29 -7.32
CA GLN A 311 20.70 -3.90 -7.59
C GLN A 311 22.19 -3.62 -7.32
N ASN A 312 22.89 -4.47 -6.55
CA ASN A 312 24.34 -4.35 -6.39
C ASN A 312 25.13 -4.75 -7.66
N GLY A 313 24.44 -5.20 -8.73
CA GLY A 313 25.05 -5.62 -9.99
C GLY A 313 25.04 -4.60 -11.15
N PHE A 314 24.09 -3.66 -11.22
CA PHE A 314 23.96 -2.75 -12.39
C PHE A 314 23.33 -1.39 -12.05
N GLY A 315 23.86 -0.30 -12.63
CA GLY A 315 23.38 1.08 -12.45
C GLY A 315 22.81 1.70 -13.72
N PHE A 316 21.71 2.43 -13.60
CA PHE A 316 21.13 3.29 -14.65
C PHE A 316 20.66 4.61 -14.03
N SER A 317 20.76 5.70 -14.79
CA SER A 317 20.43 7.08 -14.39
C SER A 317 19.53 7.76 -15.44
N PRO A 318 18.49 8.52 -15.03
CA PRO A 318 17.81 9.45 -15.92
C PRO A 318 17.78 10.91 -15.40
N ASN A 319 17.73 11.87 -16.34
CA ASN A 319 17.54 13.30 -16.10
C ASN A 319 16.08 13.69 -16.36
N ALA A 320 15.45 14.50 -15.48
CA ALA A 320 14.08 15.02 -15.64
C ALA A 320 14.04 16.57 -15.82
N PRO A 321 13.12 17.14 -16.64
CA PRO A 321 12.93 18.58 -16.82
C PRO A 321 11.76 19.16 -15.95
N PRO A 322 11.64 20.50 -15.80
CA PRO A 322 10.81 21.14 -14.76
C PRO A 322 9.30 21.32 -15.10
N LYS A 323 8.46 21.37 -14.04
CA LYS A 323 6.96 21.30 -14.03
C LYS A 323 6.23 22.61 -14.42
N GLN A 324 5.02 22.48 -15.00
CA GLN A 324 4.09 23.57 -15.36
C GLN A 324 2.92 23.75 -14.38
N THR A 325 2.44 24.99 -14.22
CA THR A 325 1.24 25.36 -13.44
C THR A 325 0.04 25.53 -14.37
N LEU A 326 -1.04 24.78 -14.17
CA LEU A 326 -2.30 24.96 -14.88
C LEU A 326 -3.29 25.78 -14.02
N LYS A 327 -3.71 26.93 -14.54
CA LYS A 327 -4.88 27.69 -14.06
C LYS A 327 -6.02 27.41 -15.04
N ASN A 328 -7.19 27.01 -14.54
CA ASN A 328 -8.38 26.85 -15.38
C ASN A 328 -9.38 27.98 -15.13
N ASP A 329 -9.98 28.45 -16.23
CA ASP A 329 -10.99 29.51 -16.33
C ASP A 329 -12.34 29.18 -15.67
#